data_AF-V6LCG4-F1
#
_entry.id   AF-V6LCG4-F1
#
_cell.length_a   1.000
_cell.length_b   1.000
_cell.length_c   1.000
_cell.angle_alpha   90.00
_cell.angle_beta   90.00
_cell.angle_gamma   90.00
#
_symmetry.space_group_name_H-M   'P 1'
#
loop_
_entity.id
_entity.type
_entity.pdbx_description
1 polymer ?
#
loop_
_entity_poly.entity_id
_entity_poly.type
_entity_poly.pdbx_seq_one_letter_code
_entity_poly.pdbx_strand_id
1 'polypeptide(L)'
;MPVSSLILPAVGQLASFASWEAELTADPAEAESALVSRLRQVPDRRAKRGRRHALAVVLALTACATLVIGGDSIAAIWQWCTRAPQAKLGRIGARYDPLTSRYLVPSERTFRRVLAGLDATALDTVTCAYTTDLARGAVRVPEIPATPGPVEREQRRVARCAAKHPVPDGLLPAAAVDGKALTGARTQNGRVFLVGAVNHASGAVLGQAQVPDKRGEGEAARTLLTQLDLTGWVFTMDALHTTTKTARLITGPLNSHYVLILKGNQPLAQAAAHRLLTGADADFTQTTASEESRGHSRTERRTIRTAPADDTLFPGATQVFRLRRDTGNLDDEWTAKEIVFGVTSLPPDLAGPAHLNHYERAH
;
A
#
# COMPACT_ATOMS: atom_id res chain seq x y z
N MET A 1 -27.14 -10.51 -13.45
CA MET A 1 -25.70 -10.30 -13.66
C MET A 1 -25.28 -9.07 -12.85
N PRO A 2 -24.74 -9.19 -11.62
CA PRO A 2 -24.41 -8.01 -10.84
C PRO A 2 -23.13 -7.39 -11.43
N VAL A 3 -23.25 -6.14 -11.86
CA VAL A 3 -22.12 -5.29 -12.25
C VAL A 3 -21.37 -4.98 -10.96
N SER A 4 -20.24 -5.65 -10.75
CA SER A 4 -19.34 -5.42 -9.61
C SER A 4 -18.76 -4.01 -9.76
N SER A 5 -19.22 -3.10 -8.91
CA SER A 5 -18.82 -1.70 -8.90
C SER A 5 -17.37 -1.53 -8.49
N LEU A 6 -16.67 -0.58 -9.09
CA LEU A 6 -15.28 -0.13 -8.85
C LEU A 6 -14.97 0.34 -7.41
N ILE A 7 -15.79 -0.04 -6.43
CA ILE A 7 -15.87 0.53 -5.08
C ILE A 7 -15.13 -0.33 -4.06
N LEU A 8 -14.93 -1.62 -4.34
CA LEU A 8 -14.22 -2.53 -3.44
C LEU A 8 -12.76 -2.12 -3.11
N PRO A 9 -11.95 -1.54 -4.02
CA PRO A 9 -10.55 -1.22 -3.72
C PRO A 9 -10.40 -0.07 -2.72
N ALA A 10 -11.16 1.02 -2.91
CA ALA A 10 -11.14 2.21 -2.05
C ALA A 10 -11.66 1.91 -0.63
N VAL A 11 -12.66 1.04 -0.54
CA VAL A 11 -13.35 0.73 0.72
C VAL A 11 -12.54 -0.20 1.63
N GLY A 12 -11.68 -1.06 1.06
CA GLY A 12 -10.80 -1.94 1.84
C GLY A 12 -9.70 -1.21 2.64
N GLN A 13 -9.32 0.02 2.26
CA GLN A 13 -8.24 0.79 2.91
C GLN A 13 -8.70 1.61 4.11
N LEU A 14 -10.01 1.85 4.24
CA LEU A 14 -10.57 2.55 5.38
C LEU A 14 -10.58 1.66 6.65
N ALA A 15 -10.10 0.40 6.55
CA ALA A 15 -10.22 -0.69 7.53
C ALA A 15 -9.64 -0.33 8.89
N SER A 16 -8.45 0.28 8.87
CA SER A 16 -7.73 0.69 10.05
C SER A 16 -8.27 1.99 10.66
N PHE A 17 -9.17 2.70 9.98
CA PHE A 17 -9.66 4.02 10.39
C PHE A 17 -11.15 4.04 10.78
N ALA A 18 -11.96 3.12 10.27
CA ALA A 18 -13.39 3.05 10.62
C ALA A 18 -13.65 2.32 11.95
N SER A 19 -12.74 1.44 12.37
CA SER A 19 -12.69 0.88 13.73
C SER A 19 -12.50 1.97 14.80
N TRP A 20 -11.90 3.10 14.44
CA TRP A 20 -11.62 4.23 15.33
C TRP A 20 -12.85 5.15 15.61
N GLU A 21 -13.79 5.33 14.67
CA GLU A 21 -15.03 6.08 14.97
C GLU A 21 -15.97 5.35 15.96
N ALA A 22 -15.70 4.07 16.22
CA ALA A 22 -16.53 3.22 17.08
C ALA A 22 -16.17 3.29 18.57
N GLU A 23 -14.92 3.58 18.93
CA GLU A 23 -14.37 3.34 20.29
C GLU A 23 -13.77 4.58 20.97
N LEU A 24 -14.03 5.79 20.48
CA LEU A 24 -13.66 7.00 21.24
C LEU A 24 -14.54 7.16 22.49
N THR A 25 -13.87 7.14 23.65
CA THR A 25 -14.35 7.59 24.97
C THR A 25 -14.08 9.08 25.21
N ALA A 26 -13.52 9.81 24.24
CA ALA A 26 -13.24 11.25 24.33
C ALA A 26 -14.39 12.11 23.78
N ASP A 27 -14.53 13.31 24.36
CA ASP A 27 -15.60 14.31 24.15
C ASP A 27 -15.70 14.75 22.66
N PRO A 28 -16.88 14.63 22.03
CA PRO A 28 -17.04 14.71 20.56
C PRO A 28 -16.99 16.12 19.92
N ALA A 29 -16.73 17.19 20.67
CA ALA A 29 -16.74 18.55 20.10
C ALA A 29 -15.42 18.98 19.44
N GLU A 30 -14.28 18.36 19.77
CA GLU A 30 -12.96 18.85 19.31
C GLU A 30 -12.28 18.05 18.19
N ALA A 31 -12.80 16.87 17.82
CA ALA A 31 -12.17 16.04 16.79
C ALA A 31 -13.15 15.72 15.66
N GLU A 32 -13.37 16.68 14.76
CA GLU A 32 -13.69 16.28 13.39
C GLU A 32 -12.55 15.38 12.93
N SER A 33 -12.84 14.10 12.68
CA SER A 33 -11.84 13.17 12.17
C SER A 33 -11.14 13.79 10.96
N ALA A 34 -9.80 13.86 10.99
CA ALA A 34 -9.01 14.29 9.85
C ALA A 34 -9.43 13.53 8.57
N LEU A 35 -9.81 12.26 8.69
CA LEU A 35 -10.36 11.46 7.61
C LEU A 35 -11.75 11.94 7.15
N VAL A 36 -12.69 12.19 8.05
CA VAL A 36 -14.03 12.71 7.68
C VAL A 36 -13.91 14.08 7.00
N SER A 37 -13.00 14.93 7.47
CA SER A 37 -12.71 16.22 6.84
C SER A 37 -12.19 16.05 5.41
N ARG A 38 -11.27 15.10 5.20
CA ARG A 38 -10.78 14.70 3.88
C ARG A 38 -11.91 14.16 3.00
N LEU A 39 -12.74 13.24 3.50
CA LEU A 39 -13.87 12.66 2.75
C LEU A 39 -14.90 13.69 2.27
N ARG A 40 -15.00 14.86 2.91
CA ARG A 40 -15.87 15.96 2.43
C ARG A 40 -15.37 16.62 1.14
N GLN A 41 -14.09 16.44 0.80
CA GLN A 41 -13.49 16.95 -0.44
C GLN A 41 -13.93 16.13 -1.66
N VAL A 42 -14.49 14.92 -1.45
CA VAL A 42 -14.98 14.08 -2.54
C VAL A 42 -16.21 14.74 -3.19
N PRO A 43 -16.21 14.97 -4.53
CA PRO A 43 -17.33 15.61 -5.21
C PRO A 43 -18.65 14.83 -5.08
N ASP A 44 -19.69 15.50 -4.57
CA ASP A 44 -21.03 14.93 -4.53
C ASP A 44 -21.74 15.13 -5.88
N ARG A 45 -21.71 14.08 -6.72
CA ARG A 45 -22.33 14.05 -8.05
C ARG A 45 -23.87 14.00 -8.03
N ARG A 46 -24.50 13.91 -6.86
CA ARG A 46 -25.98 13.88 -6.75
C ARG A 46 -26.57 15.26 -7.02
N ALA A 47 -27.75 15.34 -7.62
CA ALA A 47 -28.49 16.61 -7.75
C ALA A 47 -28.71 17.27 -6.37
N LYS A 48 -28.64 18.61 -6.30
CA LYS A 48 -28.84 19.37 -5.04
C LYS A 48 -30.19 19.04 -4.39
N ARG A 49 -31.25 18.92 -5.20
CA ARG A 49 -32.58 18.49 -4.77
C ARG A 49 -32.54 16.99 -4.44
N GLY A 50 -32.63 16.65 -3.15
CA GLY A 50 -32.67 15.25 -2.68
C GLY A 50 -31.45 14.79 -1.88
N ARG A 51 -30.47 15.66 -1.62
CA ARG A 51 -29.36 15.39 -0.67
C ARG A 51 -29.88 15.42 0.77
N ARG A 52 -30.38 14.28 1.25
CA ARG A 52 -30.86 14.12 2.64
C ARG A 52 -29.76 13.70 3.62
N HIS A 53 -28.70 13.07 3.11
CA HIS A 53 -27.55 12.59 3.88
C HIS A 53 -26.28 13.12 3.22
N ALA A 54 -25.36 13.67 4.02
CA ALA A 54 -24.05 14.13 3.53
C ALA A 54 -23.27 12.96 2.92
N LEU A 55 -22.49 13.21 1.86
CA LEU A 55 -21.72 12.17 1.20
C LEU A 55 -20.70 11.53 2.16
N ALA A 56 -19.97 12.34 2.91
CA ALA A 56 -19.00 11.88 3.91
C ALA A 56 -19.62 10.90 4.92
N VAL A 57 -20.84 11.14 5.39
CA VAL A 57 -21.58 10.23 6.29
C VAL A 57 -21.89 8.90 5.61
N VAL A 58 -22.33 8.92 4.35
CA VAL A 58 -22.61 7.68 3.59
C VAL A 58 -21.32 6.87 3.41
N LEU A 59 -20.20 7.53 3.14
CA LEU A 59 -18.89 6.89 2.98
C LEU A 59 -18.35 6.33 4.30
N ALA A 60 -18.43 7.08 5.40
CA ALA A 60 -18.02 6.63 6.73
C ALA A 60 -18.84 5.41 7.20
N LEU A 61 -20.16 5.44 6.99
CA LEU A 61 -21.04 4.29 7.29
C LEU A 61 -20.71 3.07 6.42
N THR A 62 -20.43 3.29 5.13
CA THR A 62 -20.02 2.21 4.22
C THR A 62 -18.73 1.57 4.71
N ALA A 63 -17.72 2.39 5.01
CA ALA A 63 -16.44 1.95 5.54
C ALA A 63 -16.61 1.13 6.84
N CYS A 64 -17.33 1.67 7.83
CA CYS A 64 -17.57 0.95 9.07
C CYS A 64 -18.22 -0.42 8.85
N ALA A 65 -19.21 -0.51 7.96
CA ALA A 65 -19.93 -1.75 7.71
C ALA A 65 -19.10 -2.80 6.96
N THR A 66 -18.34 -2.38 5.94
CA THR A 66 -17.51 -3.30 5.15
C THR A 66 -16.30 -3.80 5.92
N LEU A 67 -15.80 -3.01 6.87
CA LEU A 67 -14.50 -3.25 7.48
C LEU A 67 -14.59 -3.93 8.84
N VAL A 68 -15.56 -3.53 9.67
CA VAL A 68 -15.72 -4.11 11.00
C VAL A 68 -16.36 -5.50 10.93
N ILE A 69 -17.17 -5.77 9.91
CA ILE A 69 -17.98 -6.99 9.81
C ILE A 69 -17.74 -7.77 8.50
N GLY A 70 -16.98 -7.21 7.55
CA GLY A 70 -16.75 -7.86 6.26
C GLY A 70 -17.99 -7.85 5.35
N GLY A 71 -18.89 -6.87 5.52
CA GLY A 71 -20.06 -6.74 4.66
C GLY A 71 -19.64 -6.52 3.21
N ASP A 72 -19.94 -7.47 2.33
CA ASP A 72 -19.53 -7.47 0.92
C ASP A 72 -20.64 -7.02 -0.04
N SER A 73 -21.80 -6.61 0.50
CA SER A 73 -22.96 -6.21 -0.27
C SER A 73 -23.63 -4.96 0.28
N ILE A 74 -24.33 -4.22 -0.60
CA ILE A 74 -25.09 -3.02 -0.22
C ILE A 74 -26.16 -3.35 0.83
N ALA A 75 -26.76 -4.53 0.74
CA ALA A 75 -27.72 -5.00 1.74
C ALA A 75 -27.06 -5.22 3.10
N ALA A 76 -25.88 -5.85 3.15
CA ALA A 76 -25.11 -6.04 4.38
C ALA A 76 -24.71 -4.69 5.01
N ILE A 77 -24.26 -3.73 4.18
CA ILE A 77 -23.94 -2.37 4.63
C ILE A 77 -25.15 -1.71 5.28
N TRP A 78 -26.30 -1.71 4.58
CA TRP A 78 -27.52 -1.11 5.09
C TRP A 78 -28.00 -1.79 6.38
N GLN A 79 -28.01 -3.12 6.42
CA GLN A 79 -28.43 -3.91 7.59
C GLN A 79 -27.54 -3.69 8.80
N TRP A 80 -26.23 -3.47 8.60
CA TRP A 80 -25.35 -3.08 9.69
C TRP A 80 -25.73 -1.70 10.21
N CYS A 81 -25.91 -0.73 9.31
CA CYS A 81 -26.24 0.64 9.71
C CYS A 81 -27.56 0.72 10.49
N THR A 82 -28.58 -0.06 10.12
CA THR A 82 -29.86 -0.10 10.85
C THR A 82 -29.77 -0.73 12.23
N ARG A 83 -28.76 -1.57 12.48
CA ARG A 83 -28.46 -2.18 13.79
C ARG A 83 -27.42 -1.40 14.60
N ALA A 84 -26.81 -0.37 14.02
CA ALA A 84 -25.77 0.41 14.68
C ALA A 84 -26.35 1.20 15.88
N PRO A 85 -25.63 1.28 17.01
CA PRO A 85 -26.03 2.11 18.15
C PRO A 85 -26.24 3.58 17.74
N GLN A 86 -27.28 4.22 18.28
CA GLN A 86 -27.60 5.62 17.96
C GLN A 86 -26.49 6.60 18.34
N ALA A 87 -25.75 6.32 19.44
CA ALA A 87 -24.58 7.10 19.82
C ALA A 87 -23.50 7.08 18.73
N LYS A 88 -23.26 5.91 18.10
CA LYS A 88 -22.32 5.79 16.98
C LYS A 88 -22.80 6.59 15.77
N LEU A 89 -24.09 6.49 15.42
CA LEU A 89 -24.64 7.27 14.30
C LEU A 89 -24.52 8.79 14.54
N GLY A 90 -24.73 9.24 15.78
CA GLY A 90 -24.53 10.64 16.17
C GLY A 90 -23.08 11.10 15.99
N ARG A 91 -22.10 10.29 16.42
CA ARG A 91 -20.66 10.59 16.27
C ARG A 91 -20.23 10.69 14.80
N ILE A 92 -20.75 9.81 13.94
CA ILE A 92 -20.50 9.83 12.49
C ILE A 92 -21.13 11.08 11.83
N GLY A 93 -21.99 11.82 12.55
CA GLY A 93 -22.70 12.99 12.02
C GLY A 93 -23.91 12.60 11.17
N ALA A 94 -24.55 11.46 11.45
CA ALA A 94 -25.79 11.10 10.80
C ALA A 94 -26.88 12.17 11.05
N ARG A 95 -27.83 12.27 10.12
CA ARG A 95 -28.90 13.26 10.23
C ARG A 95 -29.82 12.91 11.40
N TYR A 96 -30.04 13.87 12.30
CA TYR A 96 -31.01 13.73 13.37
C TYR A 96 -32.44 14.05 12.90
N ASP A 97 -33.41 13.25 13.36
CA ASP A 97 -34.84 13.51 13.20
C ASP A 97 -35.49 13.84 14.55
N PRO A 98 -35.92 15.10 14.76
CA PRO A 98 -36.53 15.53 16.02
C PRO A 98 -37.84 14.80 16.35
N LEU A 99 -38.61 14.37 15.33
CA LEU A 99 -39.93 13.77 15.56
C LEU A 99 -39.82 12.35 16.13
N THR A 100 -38.83 11.60 15.68
CA THR A 100 -38.57 10.23 16.15
C THR A 100 -37.46 10.16 17.19
N SER A 101 -36.80 11.30 17.48
CA SER A 101 -35.64 11.42 18.37
C SER A 101 -34.52 10.45 18.04
N ARG A 102 -34.29 10.20 16.74
CA ARG A 102 -33.32 9.21 16.23
C ARG A 102 -32.46 9.76 15.11
N TYR A 103 -31.27 9.21 15.00
CA TYR A 103 -30.39 9.39 13.85
C TYR A 103 -30.83 8.51 12.69
N LEU A 104 -31.04 9.14 11.53
CA LEU A 104 -31.55 8.50 10.33
C LEU A 104 -30.43 7.88 9.50
N VAL A 105 -30.64 6.63 9.13
CA VAL A 105 -29.76 5.86 8.26
C VAL A 105 -30.21 5.99 6.79
N PRO A 106 -29.29 6.13 5.82
CA PRO A 106 -29.64 6.07 4.41
C PRO A 106 -30.32 4.74 4.04
N SER A 107 -31.34 4.77 3.21
CA SER A 107 -31.96 3.54 2.70
C SER A 107 -30.97 2.74 1.83
N GLU A 108 -31.19 1.43 1.68
CA GLU A 108 -30.39 0.59 0.76
C GLU A 108 -30.32 1.19 -0.66
N ARG A 109 -31.44 1.69 -1.18
CA ARG A 109 -31.51 2.37 -2.49
C ARG A 109 -30.63 3.62 -2.53
N THR A 110 -30.51 4.33 -1.42
CA THR A 110 -29.63 5.51 -1.31
C THR A 110 -28.17 5.09 -1.35
N PHE A 111 -27.75 4.07 -0.59
CA PHE A 111 -26.40 3.52 -0.67
C PHE A 111 -26.09 3.08 -2.10
N ARG A 112 -26.94 2.26 -2.71
CA ARG A 112 -26.77 1.78 -4.10
C ARG A 112 -26.55 2.93 -5.08
N ARG A 113 -27.39 3.96 -5.04
CA ARG A 113 -27.30 5.11 -5.95
C ARG A 113 -26.05 5.95 -5.70
N VAL A 114 -25.72 6.23 -4.43
CA VAL A 114 -24.54 7.04 -4.07
C VAL A 114 -23.27 6.34 -4.51
N LEU A 115 -23.13 5.08 -4.11
CA LEU A 115 -21.95 4.27 -4.39
C LEU A 115 -21.78 4.06 -5.90
N ALA A 116 -22.84 3.70 -6.64
CA ALA A 116 -22.75 3.53 -8.09
C ALA A 116 -22.40 4.80 -8.87
N GLY A 117 -22.71 5.98 -8.32
CA GLY A 117 -22.41 7.28 -8.93
C GLY A 117 -21.20 7.98 -8.33
N LEU A 118 -20.44 7.32 -7.46
CA LEU A 118 -19.29 7.89 -6.77
C LEU A 118 -18.14 8.14 -7.74
N ASP A 119 -17.42 9.24 -7.52
CA ASP A 119 -16.14 9.48 -8.17
C ASP A 119 -15.06 8.64 -7.49
N ALA A 120 -14.77 7.47 -8.04
CA ALA A 120 -13.80 6.53 -7.47
C ALA A 120 -12.39 7.16 -7.42
N THR A 121 -11.98 7.86 -8.47
CA THR A 121 -10.67 8.52 -8.55
C THR A 121 -10.53 9.61 -7.49
N ALA A 122 -11.58 10.42 -7.28
CA ALA A 122 -11.55 11.45 -6.25
C ALA A 122 -11.53 10.84 -4.83
N LEU A 123 -12.29 9.77 -4.58
CA LEU A 123 -12.24 9.06 -3.30
C LEU A 123 -10.85 8.47 -3.02
N ASP A 124 -10.26 7.81 -4.02
CA ASP A 124 -8.93 7.22 -3.91
C ASP A 124 -7.89 8.30 -3.63
N THR A 125 -7.91 9.41 -4.38
CA THR A 125 -7.00 10.54 -4.19
C THR A 125 -7.05 11.07 -2.75
N VAL A 126 -8.26 11.28 -2.22
CA VAL A 126 -8.46 11.81 -0.86
C VAL A 126 -7.99 10.82 0.20
N THR A 127 -8.30 9.53 0.03
CA THR A 127 -7.94 8.48 1.00
C THR A 127 -6.43 8.22 0.99
N CYS A 128 -5.83 8.17 -0.19
CA CYS A 128 -4.39 7.98 -0.40
C CYS A 128 -3.56 9.18 0.08
N ALA A 129 -4.05 10.41 -0.10
CA ALA A 129 -3.40 11.58 0.46
C ALA A 129 -3.37 11.53 2.00
N TYR A 130 -4.49 11.11 2.62
CA TYR A 130 -4.55 10.94 4.06
C TYR A 130 -3.58 9.86 4.57
N THR A 131 -3.52 8.69 3.92
CA THR A 131 -2.56 7.64 4.30
C THR A 131 -1.11 8.06 4.08
N THR A 132 -0.84 8.85 3.04
CA THR A 132 0.48 9.45 2.79
C THR A 132 0.87 10.41 3.92
N ASP A 133 -0.03 11.29 4.34
CA ASP A 133 0.24 12.21 5.46
C ASP A 133 0.52 11.47 6.76
N LEU A 134 -0.20 10.37 7.03
CA LEU A 134 0.07 9.50 8.18
C LEU A 134 1.44 8.84 8.09
N ALA A 135 1.78 8.32 6.91
CA ALA A 135 3.06 7.65 6.69
C ALA A 135 4.25 8.60 6.81
N ARG A 136 4.04 9.91 6.56
CA ARG A 136 5.02 10.98 6.79
C ARG A 136 5.01 11.53 8.22
N GLY A 137 4.07 11.10 9.06
CA GLY A 137 3.87 11.64 10.41
C GLY A 137 3.29 13.07 10.44
N ALA A 138 2.80 13.59 9.32
CA ALA A 138 2.15 14.90 9.23
C ALA A 138 0.78 14.91 9.91
N VAL A 139 0.12 13.76 9.95
CA VAL A 139 -1.09 13.52 10.75
C VAL A 139 -0.76 12.41 11.75
N ARG A 140 -1.23 12.57 12.99
CA ARG A 140 -1.09 11.51 13.99
C ARG A 140 -2.08 10.40 13.71
N VAL A 141 -1.58 9.16 13.65
CA VAL A 141 -2.45 7.99 13.76
C VAL A 141 -3.11 8.07 15.14
N PRO A 142 -4.44 8.04 15.22
CA PRO A 142 -5.09 8.00 16.52
C PRO A 142 -4.72 6.70 17.25
N GLU A 143 -4.36 6.78 18.53
CA GLU A 143 -4.13 5.59 19.34
C GLU A 143 -5.47 4.86 19.56
N ILE A 144 -5.57 3.64 19.03
CA ILE A 144 -6.72 2.77 19.23
C ILE A 144 -6.45 1.92 20.47
N PRO A 145 -7.26 2.03 21.54
CA PRO A 145 -7.19 1.11 22.67
C PRO A 145 -7.36 -0.31 22.14
N ALA A 146 -6.44 -1.21 22.47
CA ALA A 146 -6.55 -2.60 22.03
C ALA A 146 -7.85 -3.22 22.56
N THR A 147 -8.78 -3.55 21.67
CA THR A 147 -9.98 -4.29 22.07
C THR A 147 -9.55 -5.69 22.56
N PRO A 148 -9.96 -6.14 23.76
CA PRO A 148 -9.65 -7.47 24.25
C PRO A 148 -10.16 -8.53 23.27
N GLY A 149 -9.26 -9.28 22.64
CA GLY A 149 -9.62 -10.28 21.63
C GLY A 149 -8.40 -10.85 20.91
N PRO A 150 -8.59 -11.92 20.11
CA PRO A 150 -7.50 -12.46 19.31
C PRO A 150 -7.09 -11.42 18.26
N VAL A 151 -5.81 -11.04 18.27
CA VAL A 151 -5.20 -10.18 17.24
C VAL A 151 -5.62 -10.63 15.84
N GLU A 152 -5.97 -9.69 14.98
CA GLU A 152 -6.42 -10.01 13.63
C GLU A 152 -5.33 -10.79 12.87
N ARG A 153 -5.75 -11.57 11.86
CA ARG A 153 -4.83 -12.39 11.08
C ARG A 153 -3.69 -11.55 10.49
N GLU A 154 -3.99 -10.35 10.01
CA GLU A 154 -2.98 -9.48 9.41
C GLU A 154 -2.03 -8.88 10.44
N GLN A 155 -2.55 -8.45 11.59
CA GLN A 155 -1.70 -8.00 12.71
C GLN A 155 -0.75 -9.11 13.17
N ARG A 156 -1.24 -10.35 13.26
CA ARG A 156 -0.40 -11.53 13.54
C ARG A 156 0.64 -11.78 12.44
N ARG A 157 0.29 -11.54 11.19
CA ARG A 157 1.20 -11.71 10.05
C ARG A 157 2.31 -10.66 10.11
N VAL A 158 1.97 -9.38 10.30
CA VAL A 158 2.92 -8.27 10.42
C VAL A 158 3.84 -8.48 11.63
N ALA A 159 3.29 -8.77 12.81
CA ALA A 159 4.09 -9.03 14.01
C ALA A 159 5.01 -10.24 13.84
N ARG A 160 4.55 -11.31 13.19
CA ARG A 160 5.38 -12.49 12.90
C ARG A 160 6.46 -12.19 11.87
N CYS A 161 6.17 -11.40 10.84
CA CYS A 161 7.17 -10.95 9.88
C CYS A 161 8.24 -10.09 10.55
N ALA A 162 7.83 -9.09 11.33
CA ALA A 162 8.75 -8.22 12.07
C ALA A 162 9.61 -8.98 13.09
N ALA A 163 9.03 -9.95 13.80
CA ALA A 163 9.77 -10.78 14.75
C ALA A 163 10.78 -11.73 14.07
N LYS A 164 10.48 -12.19 12.85
CA LYS A 164 11.38 -13.08 12.10
C LYS A 164 12.45 -12.32 11.31
N HIS A 165 12.16 -11.09 10.93
CA HIS A 165 12.95 -10.27 10.03
C HIS A 165 13.06 -8.86 10.61
N PRO A 166 13.99 -8.63 11.55
CA PRO A 166 14.14 -7.33 12.18
C PRO A 166 14.48 -6.27 11.14
N VAL A 167 13.93 -5.07 11.35
CA VAL A 167 14.19 -3.90 10.53
C VAL A 167 15.61 -3.41 10.84
N PRO A 168 16.50 -3.24 9.84
CA PRO A 168 17.81 -2.64 10.06
C PRO A 168 17.72 -1.21 10.60
N ASP A 169 18.67 -0.82 11.46
CA ASP A 169 18.76 0.54 11.97
C ASP A 169 19.07 1.54 10.85
N GLY A 170 18.44 2.72 10.88
CA GLY A 170 18.65 3.75 9.86
C GLY A 170 17.96 3.48 8.52
N LEU A 171 17.06 2.49 8.45
CA LEU A 171 16.27 2.22 7.25
C LEU A 171 15.43 3.43 6.84
N LEU A 172 15.66 3.95 5.63
CA LEU A 172 14.81 4.98 5.04
C LEU A 172 13.40 4.45 4.77
N PRO A 173 12.36 5.30 4.89
CA PRO A 173 11.00 4.90 4.58
C PRO A 173 10.87 4.49 3.11
N ALA A 174 10.05 3.47 2.84
CA ALA A 174 9.95 2.87 1.52
C ALA A 174 8.51 2.59 1.07
N ALA A 175 8.32 2.61 -0.24
CA ALA A 175 7.07 2.30 -0.91
C ALA A 175 7.30 1.31 -2.06
N ALA A 176 6.58 0.21 -2.05
CA ALA A 176 6.51 -0.75 -3.16
C ALA A 176 5.51 -0.26 -4.20
N VAL A 177 5.94 -0.14 -5.46
CA VAL A 177 5.06 0.20 -6.58
C VAL A 177 4.89 -1.02 -7.47
N ASP A 178 3.65 -1.49 -7.59
CA ASP A 178 3.31 -2.70 -8.34
C ASP A 178 1.97 -2.58 -9.08
N GLY A 179 1.88 -3.26 -10.23
CA GLY A 179 0.71 -3.35 -11.07
C GLY A 179 -0.06 -4.66 -10.86
N LYS A 180 -1.35 -4.59 -10.50
CA LYS A 180 -2.20 -5.77 -10.34
C LYS A 180 -3.49 -5.71 -11.14
N ALA A 181 -3.87 -6.87 -11.68
CA ALA A 181 -5.19 -7.08 -12.25
C ALA A 181 -6.18 -7.43 -11.13
N LEU A 182 -7.24 -6.65 -11.00
CA LEU A 182 -8.27 -6.91 -10.00
C LEU A 182 -9.17 -8.06 -10.43
N THR A 183 -9.31 -9.05 -9.55
CA THR A 183 -10.22 -10.17 -9.76
C THR A 183 -11.64 -9.74 -9.41
N GLY A 184 -12.59 -10.04 -10.31
CA GLY A 184 -14.01 -9.73 -10.08
C GLY A 184 -14.44 -8.28 -10.37
N ALA A 185 -13.50 -7.38 -10.70
CA ALA A 185 -13.81 -6.01 -11.12
C ALA A 185 -13.76 -5.87 -12.65
N ARG A 186 -14.77 -5.22 -13.24
CA ARG A 186 -14.85 -4.98 -14.68
C ARG A 186 -15.35 -3.58 -15.00
N THR A 187 -14.73 -2.96 -15.99
CA THR A 187 -15.29 -1.79 -16.68
C THR A 187 -15.98 -2.21 -17.97
N GLN A 188 -16.59 -1.26 -18.67
CA GLN A 188 -17.08 -1.45 -20.04
C GLN A 188 -15.97 -1.93 -20.99
N ASN A 189 -14.71 -1.59 -20.69
CA ASN A 189 -13.53 -1.91 -21.50
C ASN A 189 -12.84 -3.22 -21.09
N GLY A 190 -13.37 -3.95 -20.09
CA GLY A 190 -12.85 -5.25 -19.68
C GLY A 190 -12.37 -5.29 -18.23
N ARG A 191 -11.30 -6.05 -17.97
CA ARG A 191 -10.74 -6.22 -16.62
C ARG A 191 -10.13 -4.90 -16.13
N VAL A 192 -10.16 -4.68 -14.82
CA VAL A 192 -9.56 -3.51 -14.18
C VAL A 192 -8.10 -3.82 -13.84
N PHE A 193 -7.20 -2.93 -14.25
CA PHE A 193 -5.79 -2.95 -13.87
C PHE A 193 -5.51 -1.73 -12.99
N LEU A 194 -4.81 -1.93 -11.88
CA LEU A 194 -4.37 -0.86 -10.99
C LEU A 194 -2.87 -0.91 -10.84
N VAL A 195 -2.24 0.26 -10.75
CA VAL A 195 -0.90 0.41 -10.17
C VAL A 195 -1.07 1.05 -8.81
N GLY A 196 -0.49 0.44 -7.78
CA GLY A 196 -0.54 0.93 -6.41
C GLY A 196 0.85 1.17 -5.85
N ALA A 197 0.97 2.18 -4.99
CA ALA A 197 2.13 2.42 -4.14
C ALA A 197 1.77 2.04 -2.70
N VAL A 198 2.54 1.14 -2.09
CA VAL A 198 2.24 0.56 -0.78
C VAL A 198 3.42 0.78 0.16
N ASN A 199 3.17 1.38 1.32
CA ASN A 199 4.18 1.60 2.35
C ASN A 199 4.71 0.27 2.90
N HIS A 200 6.03 0.10 2.97
CA HIS A 200 6.67 -1.13 3.45
C HIS A 200 6.36 -1.45 4.92
N ALA A 201 6.34 -0.42 5.78
CA ALA A 201 6.20 -0.60 7.22
C ALA A 201 4.76 -0.92 7.65
N SER A 202 3.79 -0.25 7.04
CA SER A 202 2.37 -0.33 7.43
C SER A 202 1.52 -1.17 6.49
N GLY A 203 1.97 -1.44 5.26
CA GLY A 203 1.14 -2.03 4.21
C GLY A 203 0.04 -1.10 3.70
N ALA A 204 0.02 0.17 4.14
CA ALA A 204 -0.96 1.15 3.71
C ALA A 204 -0.71 1.55 2.25
N VAL A 205 -1.79 1.69 1.48
CA VAL A 205 -1.69 2.21 0.12
C VAL A 205 -1.56 3.73 0.20
N LEU A 206 -0.45 4.23 -0.34
CA LEU A 206 -0.09 5.65 -0.40
C LEU A 206 -0.68 6.33 -1.64
N GLY A 207 -0.97 5.56 -2.67
CA GLY A 207 -1.54 6.03 -3.92
C GLY A 207 -1.91 4.88 -4.83
N GLN A 208 -2.92 5.08 -5.68
CA GLN A 208 -3.28 4.12 -6.71
C GLN A 208 -3.83 4.82 -7.95
N ALA A 209 -3.58 4.22 -9.11
CA ALA A 209 -4.07 4.70 -10.38
C ALA A 209 -4.62 3.55 -11.20
N GLN A 210 -5.81 3.73 -11.78
CA GLN A 210 -6.36 2.77 -12.73
C GLN A 210 -5.68 2.91 -14.09
N VAL A 211 -5.29 1.78 -14.67
CA VAL A 211 -4.69 1.70 -15.99
C VAL A 211 -5.72 1.17 -16.98
N PRO A 212 -5.87 1.78 -18.17
CA PRO A 212 -6.83 1.32 -19.18
C PRO A 212 -6.54 -0.10 -19.66
N ASP A 213 -5.26 -0.46 -19.79
CA ASP A 213 -4.79 -1.79 -20.15
C ASP A 213 -3.38 -2.06 -19.59
N LYS A 214 -2.88 -3.29 -19.74
CA LYS A 214 -1.57 -3.71 -19.23
C LYS A 214 -0.38 -2.94 -19.86
N ARG A 215 -0.52 -2.36 -21.05
CA ARG A 215 0.59 -1.66 -21.74
C ARG A 215 0.84 -0.27 -21.18
N GLY A 216 -0.19 0.38 -20.62
CA GLY A 216 -0.10 1.70 -19.98
C GLY A 216 0.53 1.71 -18.59
N GLU A 217 0.88 0.54 -18.02
CA GLU A 217 1.27 0.38 -16.62
C GLU A 217 2.49 1.22 -16.25
N GLY A 218 3.52 1.24 -17.10
CA GLY A 218 4.73 2.02 -16.84
C GLY A 218 4.51 3.54 -16.83
N GLU A 219 3.59 4.05 -17.65
CA GLU A 219 3.23 5.47 -17.65
C GLU A 219 2.37 5.82 -16.44
N ALA A 220 1.41 4.96 -16.10
CA ALA A 220 0.60 5.11 -14.89
C ALA A 220 1.47 5.09 -13.62
N ALA A 221 2.45 4.18 -13.53
CA ALA A 221 3.38 4.11 -12.42
C ALA A 221 4.19 5.42 -12.27
N ARG A 222 4.72 5.96 -13.36
CA ARG A 222 5.45 7.24 -13.32
C ARG A 222 4.56 8.43 -12.96
N THR A 223 3.33 8.44 -13.46
CA THR A 223 2.34 9.47 -13.12
C THR A 223 1.95 9.39 -11.65
N LEU A 224 1.81 8.18 -11.11
CA LEU A 224 1.55 7.96 -9.69
C LEU A 224 2.72 8.48 -8.84
N LEU A 225 3.97 8.17 -9.22
CA LEU A 225 5.15 8.64 -8.52
C LEU A 225 5.20 10.18 -8.41
N THR A 226 4.80 10.92 -9.45
CA THR A 226 4.80 12.41 -9.39
C THR A 226 3.69 12.99 -8.52
N GLN A 227 2.69 12.19 -8.16
CA GLN A 227 1.61 12.61 -7.26
C GLN A 227 1.95 12.34 -5.79
N LEU A 228 2.97 11.53 -5.54
CA LEU A 228 3.41 11.16 -4.20
C LEU A 228 4.54 12.11 -3.77
N ASP A 229 4.26 12.98 -2.80
CA ASP A 229 5.30 13.80 -2.17
C ASP A 229 6.08 12.96 -1.15
N LEU A 230 7.01 12.15 -1.67
CA LEU A 230 7.83 11.18 -0.93
C LEU A 230 9.33 11.43 -1.17
N THR A 231 9.75 12.69 -1.12
CA THR A 231 11.17 13.06 -1.22
C THR A 231 12.01 12.34 -0.14
N GLY A 232 13.15 11.80 -0.55
CA GLY A 232 14.04 11.01 0.31
C GLY A 232 13.60 9.57 0.57
N TRP A 233 12.41 9.16 0.12
CA TRP A 233 11.94 7.78 0.28
C TRP A 233 12.57 6.83 -0.74
N VAL A 234 12.49 5.53 -0.44
CA VAL A 234 12.92 4.46 -1.34
C VAL A 234 11.73 3.87 -2.07
N PHE A 235 11.76 3.90 -3.39
CA PHE A 235 10.81 3.17 -4.24
C PHE A 235 11.36 1.80 -4.62
N THR A 236 10.62 0.75 -4.26
CA THR A 236 10.88 -0.60 -4.78
C THR A 236 9.88 -0.94 -5.86
N MET A 237 10.32 -1.52 -6.97
CA MET A 237 9.46 -1.78 -8.12
C MET A 237 9.88 -3.07 -8.81
N ASP A 238 8.92 -3.80 -9.41
CA ASP A 238 9.26 -4.97 -10.22
C ASP A 238 10.10 -4.57 -11.44
N ALA A 239 10.81 -5.54 -11.98
CA ALA A 239 11.69 -5.42 -13.12
C ALA A 239 11.00 -4.75 -14.33
N LEU A 240 9.69 -4.94 -14.54
CA LEU A 240 8.96 -4.28 -15.62
C LEU A 240 9.07 -2.73 -15.56
N HIS A 241 9.18 -2.16 -14.36
CA HIS A 241 9.33 -0.73 -14.13
C HIS A 241 10.78 -0.25 -14.15
N THR A 242 11.74 -1.18 -14.23
CA THR A 242 13.18 -0.89 -14.28
C THR A 242 13.54 -0.31 -15.64
N THR A 243 13.34 1.00 -15.77
CA THR A 243 13.63 1.77 -17.00
C THR A 243 14.41 3.03 -16.65
N THR A 244 15.23 3.50 -17.59
CA THR A 244 16.00 4.73 -17.44
C THR A 244 15.12 5.95 -17.18
N LYS A 245 13.93 6.00 -17.77
CA LYS A 245 12.94 7.06 -17.54
C LYS A 245 12.43 7.06 -16.10
N THR A 246 12.11 5.88 -15.56
CA THR A 246 11.67 5.75 -14.16
C THR A 246 12.79 6.13 -13.20
N ALA A 247 14.02 5.66 -13.45
CA ALA A 247 15.17 5.95 -12.61
C ALA A 247 15.48 7.46 -12.53
N ARG A 248 15.55 8.13 -13.69
CA ARG A 248 15.78 9.59 -13.77
C ARG A 248 14.65 10.40 -13.13
N LEU A 249 13.41 9.92 -13.21
CA LEU A 249 12.29 10.56 -12.53
C LEU A 249 12.46 10.51 -11.01
N ILE A 250 12.81 9.33 -10.49
CA ILE A 250 12.97 9.11 -9.05
C ILE A 250 14.15 9.91 -8.49
N THR A 251 15.32 9.82 -9.12
CA THR A 251 16.54 10.47 -8.58
C THR A 251 16.64 11.96 -8.90
N GLY A 252 16.00 12.43 -9.97
CA GLY A 252 15.99 13.83 -10.36
C GLY A 252 14.83 14.59 -9.71
N PRO A 253 13.69 14.79 -10.40
CA PRO A 253 12.60 15.63 -9.91
C PRO A 253 12.05 15.26 -8.52
N LEU A 254 11.98 13.97 -8.19
CA LEU A 254 11.39 13.53 -6.91
C LEU A 254 12.38 13.59 -5.74
N ASN A 255 13.70 13.66 -6.03
CA ASN A 255 14.77 13.56 -5.04
C ASN A 255 14.57 12.36 -4.10
N SER A 256 14.23 11.21 -4.68
CA SER A 256 13.98 9.95 -3.99
C SER A 256 14.97 8.89 -4.46
N HIS A 257 14.97 7.74 -3.80
CA HIS A 257 15.84 6.62 -4.14
C HIS A 257 15.05 5.46 -4.74
N TYR A 258 15.75 4.57 -5.45
CA TYR A 258 15.15 3.34 -5.95
C TYR A 258 15.95 2.10 -5.53
N VAL A 259 15.26 0.97 -5.45
CA VAL A 259 15.84 -0.39 -5.50
C VAL A 259 15.09 -1.13 -6.59
N LEU A 260 15.82 -1.54 -7.63
CA LEU A 260 15.24 -2.08 -8.86
C LEU A 260 15.92 -3.39 -9.26
N ILE A 261 15.13 -4.32 -9.80
CA ILE A 261 15.63 -5.62 -10.26
C ILE A 261 15.96 -5.59 -11.76
N LEU A 262 17.17 -6.04 -12.07
CA LEU A 262 17.68 -6.16 -13.44
C LEU A 262 17.29 -7.53 -14.03
N LYS A 263 16.39 -7.52 -15.01
CA LYS A 263 16.02 -8.71 -15.83
C LYS A 263 16.30 -8.43 -17.32
N GLY A 264 15.74 -9.27 -18.18
CA GLY A 264 15.93 -9.21 -19.64
C GLY A 264 15.53 -7.89 -20.32
N ASN A 265 14.81 -6.99 -19.63
CA ASN A 265 14.54 -5.65 -20.13
C ASN A 265 15.72 -4.66 -19.97
N GLN A 266 16.76 -5.02 -19.22
CA GLN A 266 18.00 -4.25 -19.05
C GLN A 266 19.25 -5.12 -19.23
N PRO A 267 19.45 -5.75 -20.41
CA PRO A 267 20.45 -6.80 -20.59
C PRO A 267 21.90 -6.31 -20.38
N LEU A 268 22.21 -5.07 -20.80
CA LEU A 268 23.55 -4.50 -20.65
C LEU A 268 23.88 -4.19 -19.18
N ALA A 269 22.94 -3.56 -18.46
CA ALA A 269 23.09 -3.28 -17.03
C ALA A 269 23.15 -4.58 -16.21
N GLN A 270 22.33 -5.58 -16.57
CA GLN A 270 22.38 -6.91 -15.95
C GLN A 270 23.73 -7.59 -16.15
N ALA A 271 24.28 -7.57 -17.38
CA ALA A 271 25.59 -8.13 -17.68
C ALA A 271 26.73 -7.38 -16.96
N ALA A 272 26.65 -6.06 -16.87
CA ALA A 272 27.60 -5.25 -16.11
C ALA A 272 27.55 -5.58 -14.61
N ALA A 273 26.35 -5.62 -14.01
CA ALA A 273 26.16 -6.02 -12.62
C ALA A 273 26.69 -7.43 -12.36
N HIS A 274 26.40 -8.38 -13.26
CA HIS A 274 26.92 -9.74 -13.16
C HIS A 274 28.45 -9.77 -13.07
N ARG A 275 29.14 -9.03 -13.94
CA ARG A 275 30.62 -8.94 -13.92
C ARG A 275 31.15 -8.36 -12.62
N LEU A 276 30.55 -7.29 -12.12
CA LEU A 276 30.97 -6.63 -10.87
C LEU A 276 30.74 -7.50 -9.63
N LEU A 277 29.77 -8.41 -9.68
CA LEU A 277 29.34 -9.24 -8.57
C LEU A 277 29.82 -10.70 -8.70
N THR A 278 30.74 -10.96 -9.63
CA THR A 278 31.41 -12.25 -9.83
C THR A 278 32.76 -12.23 -9.11
N GLY A 279 33.08 -13.31 -8.41
CA GLY A 279 34.30 -13.43 -7.61
C GLY A 279 34.14 -14.40 -6.44
N ALA A 280 35.21 -14.60 -5.67
CA ALA A 280 35.19 -15.46 -4.49
C ALA A 280 34.42 -14.79 -3.35
N ASP A 281 33.83 -15.56 -2.45
CA ASP A 281 33.08 -14.99 -1.32
C ASP A 281 33.97 -14.14 -0.38
N ALA A 282 35.27 -14.47 -0.30
CA ALA A 282 36.26 -13.70 0.45
C ALA A 282 36.37 -12.23 -0.02
N ASP A 283 36.21 -11.98 -1.32
CA ASP A 283 36.29 -10.65 -1.93
C ASP A 283 35.13 -9.73 -1.50
N PHE A 284 34.03 -10.32 -1.00
CA PHE A 284 32.80 -9.61 -0.64
C PHE A 284 32.49 -9.68 0.86
N THR A 285 33.47 -10.06 1.69
CA THR A 285 33.24 -10.28 3.13
C THR A 285 32.62 -9.06 3.82
N GLN A 286 33.04 -7.84 3.44
CA GLN A 286 32.54 -6.59 4.02
C GLN A 286 31.24 -6.07 3.37
N THR A 287 30.89 -6.56 2.18
CA THR A 287 29.74 -6.11 1.40
C THR A 287 28.68 -7.21 1.22
N THR A 288 28.68 -8.20 2.10
CA THR A 288 27.72 -9.31 2.12
C THR A 288 26.89 -9.29 3.39
N ALA A 289 25.59 -9.56 3.25
CA ALA A 289 24.73 -9.91 4.37
C ALA A 289 23.99 -11.21 4.05
N SER A 290 23.79 -12.04 5.07
CA SER A 290 23.03 -13.28 4.95
C SER A 290 22.01 -13.37 6.06
N GLU A 291 20.83 -13.87 5.71
CA GLU A 291 19.72 -14.09 6.63
C GLU A 291 19.15 -15.48 6.37
N GLU A 292 18.81 -16.18 7.44
CA GLU A 292 18.14 -17.48 7.38
C GLU A 292 16.79 -17.41 8.09
N SER A 293 15.80 -18.08 7.51
CA SER A 293 14.46 -18.16 8.06
C SER A 293 13.92 -19.57 7.93
N ARG A 294 13.21 -20.02 8.96
CA ARG A 294 12.47 -21.27 8.97
C ARG A 294 10.98 -21.00 9.20
N GLY A 295 10.12 -21.59 8.37
CA GLY A 295 8.67 -21.44 8.50
C GLY A 295 7.87 -22.13 7.40
N HIS A 296 6.65 -22.56 7.74
CA HIS A 296 5.70 -23.19 6.81
C HIS A 296 6.37 -24.30 5.96
N SER A 297 6.86 -25.33 6.66
CA SER A 297 7.55 -26.53 6.11
C SER A 297 8.80 -26.27 5.26
N ARG A 298 9.34 -25.04 5.24
CA ARG A 298 10.50 -24.68 4.43
C ARG A 298 11.54 -23.86 5.19
N THR A 299 12.78 -23.95 4.73
CA THR A 299 13.92 -23.13 5.14
C THR A 299 14.29 -22.21 3.96
N GLU A 300 14.54 -20.94 4.22
CA GLU A 300 15.01 -19.97 3.22
C GLU A 300 16.31 -19.33 3.72
N ARG A 301 17.37 -19.35 2.91
CA ARG A 301 18.58 -18.55 3.10
C ARG A 301 18.65 -17.49 2.01
N ARG A 302 18.77 -16.23 2.43
CA ARG A 302 18.98 -15.09 1.54
C ARG A 302 20.37 -14.54 1.77
N THR A 303 21.20 -14.55 0.74
CA THR A 303 22.52 -13.95 0.78
C THR A 303 22.61 -12.87 -0.28
N ILE A 304 22.76 -11.63 0.16
CA ILE A 304 22.98 -10.49 -0.71
C ILE A 304 24.44 -10.07 -0.65
N ARG A 305 25.01 -9.72 -1.79
CA ARG A 305 26.30 -9.00 -1.83
C ARG A 305 26.17 -7.77 -2.72
N THR A 306 26.92 -6.72 -2.39
CA THR A 306 26.92 -5.46 -3.13
C THR A 306 28.30 -5.16 -3.73
N ALA A 307 28.30 -4.37 -4.79
CA ALA A 307 29.48 -3.79 -5.41
C ALA A 307 29.17 -2.35 -5.82
N PRO A 308 30.16 -1.44 -5.80
CA PRO A 308 29.97 -0.07 -6.26
C PRO A 308 29.59 -0.06 -7.74
N ALA A 309 28.76 0.91 -8.11
CA ALA A 309 28.35 1.20 -9.48
C ALA A 309 28.21 2.71 -9.65
N ASP A 310 27.99 3.15 -10.89
CA ASP A 310 27.80 4.56 -11.21
C ASP A 310 26.70 4.75 -12.29
N ASP A 311 26.44 6.01 -12.63
CA ASP A 311 25.46 6.44 -13.62
C ASP A 311 25.68 5.80 -15.01
N THR A 312 26.90 5.34 -15.31
CA THR A 312 27.20 4.67 -16.58
C THR A 312 26.58 3.29 -16.68
N LEU A 313 26.41 2.61 -15.54
CA LEU A 313 25.74 1.30 -15.48
C LEU A 313 24.23 1.48 -15.58
N PHE A 314 23.67 2.42 -14.81
CA PHE A 314 22.25 2.75 -14.82
C PHE A 314 22.00 4.14 -14.21
N PRO A 315 21.01 4.92 -14.67
CA PRO A 315 20.85 6.30 -14.23
C PRO A 315 20.65 6.46 -12.72
N GLY A 316 21.53 7.22 -12.08
CA GLY A 316 21.55 7.48 -10.64
C GLY A 316 22.08 6.31 -9.80
N ALA A 317 22.62 5.26 -10.40
CA ALA A 317 23.13 4.12 -9.66
C ALA A 317 24.38 4.47 -8.86
N THR A 318 24.46 3.90 -7.65
CA THR A 318 25.62 4.00 -6.76
C THR A 318 26.10 2.62 -6.33
N GLN A 319 25.21 1.62 -6.35
CA GLN A 319 25.54 0.22 -6.08
C GLN A 319 24.72 -0.72 -6.96
N VAL A 320 25.30 -1.87 -7.23
CA VAL A 320 24.59 -3.06 -7.72
C VAL A 320 24.63 -4.15 -6.66
N PHE A 321 23.65 -5.04 -6.69
CA PHE A 321 23.59 -6.16 -5.76
C PHE A 321 23.22 -7.46 -6.44
N ARG A 322 23.71 -8.56 -5.87
CA ARG A 322 23.34 -9.92 -6.22
C ARG A 322 22.66 -10.55 -5.03
N LEU A 323 21.39 -10.90 -5.17
CA LEU A 323 20.61 -11.60 -4.17
C LEU A 323 20.51 -13.08 -4.57
N ARG A 324 21.05 -13.96 -3.73
CA ARG A 324 20.88 -15.40 -3.83
C ARG A 324 19.82 -15.83 -2.82
N ARG A 325 18.83 -16.60 -3.28
CA ARG A 325 17.81 -17.23 -2.43
C ARG A 325 17.94 -18.73 -2.58
N ASP A 326 18.36 -19.40 -1.52
CA ASP A 326 18.32 -20.85 -1.43
C ASP A 326 17.07 -21.24 -0.62
N THR A 327 16.26 -22.15 -1.14
CA THR A 327 15.08 -22.67 -0.42
C THR A 327 15.22 -24.17 -0.23
N GLY A 328 14.87 -24.66 0.95
CA GLY A 328 14.95 -26.06 1.35
C GLY A 328 13.74 -26.53 2.13
N ASN A 329 13.71 -27.82 2.48
CA ASN A 329 12.78 -28.38 3.45
C ASN A 329 13.25 -28.06 4.89
N LEU A 330 12.53 -28.56 5.89
CA LEU A 330 12.93 -28.41 7.31
C LEU A 330 14.03 -29.39 7.74
N ASP A 331 14.37 -30.35 6.88
CA ASP A 331 15.43 -31.35 7.10
C ASP A 331 16.80 -30.88 6.56
N ASP A 332 16.94 -29.56 6.36
CA ASP A 332 18.14 -28.88 5.86
C ASP A 332 18.62 -29.30 4.47
N GLU A 333 17.73 -29.87 3.67
CA GLU A 333 17.98 -30.17 2.25
C GLU A 333 17.55 -28.99 1.37
N TRP A 334 18.53 -28.39 0.68
CA TRP A 334 18.30 -27.30 -0.27
C TRP A 334 17.73 -27.84 -1.58
N THR A 335 16.56 -27.37 -1.97
CA THR A 335 15.79 -27.87 -3.13
C THR A 335 15.74 -26.91 -4.31
N ALA A 336 15.96 -25.60 -4.09
CA ALA A 336 16.03 -24.62 -5.16
C ALA A 336 17.00 -23.49 -4.85
N LYS A 337 17.52 -22.88 -5.92
CA LYS A 337 18.44 -21.74 -5.89
C LYS A 337 18.01 -20.72 -6.94
N GLU A 338 17.72 -19.51 -6.50
CA GLU A 338 17.41 -18.35 -7.35
C GLU A 338 18.53 -17.30 -7.20
N ILE A 339 18.98 -16.72 -8.31
CA ILE A 339 19.91 -15.59 -8.31
C ILE A 339 19.24 -14.43 -9.03
N VAL A 340 19.17 -13.29 -8.34
CA VAL A 340 18.62 -12.04 -8.85
C VAL A 340 19.71 -10.97 -8.79
N PHE A 341 19.77 -10.13 -9.83
CA PHE A 341 20.62 -8.94 -9.84
C PHE A 341 19.73 -7.70 -9.72
N GLY A 342 20.22 -6.70 -9.00
CA GLY A 342 19.54 -5.43 -8.87
C GLY A 342 20.50 -4.25 -8.82
N VAL A 343 19.93 -3.07 -8.88
CA VAL A 343 20.62 -1.79 -8.90
C VAL A 343 19.89 -0.82 -7.98
N THR A 344 20.64 0.05 -7.32
CA THR A 344 20.08 1.06 -6.42
C THR A 344 20.80 2.38 -6.58
N SER A 345 20.06 3.47 -6.32
CA SER A 345 20.63 4.81 -6.16
C SER A 345 21.04 5.12 -4.72
N LEU A 346 20.82 4.21 -3.77
CA LEU A 346 21.23 4.38 -2.38
C LEU A 346 22.73 4.13 -2.23
N PRO A 347 23.52 5.10 -1.76
CA PRO A 347 24.93 4.88 -1.50
C PRO A 347 25.15 3.95 -0.29
N PRO A 348 26.34 3.31 -0.16
CA PRO A 348 26.59 2.26 0.85
C PRO A 348 26.43 2.72 2.31
N ASP A 349 26.63 4.01 2.55
CA ASP A 349 26.47 4.67 3.86
C ASP A 349 24.99 4.86 4.25
N LEU A 350 24.10 5.03 3.28
CA LEU A 350 22.65 5.08 3.53
C LEU A 350 21.99 3.70 3.50
N ALA A 351 22.47 2.78 2.66
CA ALA A 351 21.95 1.43 2.58
C ALA A 351 23.05 0.41 2.29
N GLY A 352 23.56 -0.20 3.35
CA GLY A 352 24.38 -1.41 3.27
C GLY A 352 23.59 -2.66 2.84
N PRO A 353 24.27 -3.82 2.70
CA PRO A 353 23.66 -5.05 2.19
C PRO A 353 22.41 -5.50 2.96
N ALA A 354 22.40 -5.40 4.30
CA ALA A 354 21.24 -5.77 5.11
C ALA A 354 19.98 -4.94 4.79
N HIS A 355 20.13 -3.63 4.55
CA HIS A 355 19.05 -2.73 4.15
C HIS A 355 18.45 -3.14 2.80
N LEU A 356 19.32 -3.40 1.80
CA LEU A 356 18.87 -3.82 0.48
C LEU A 356 18.14 -5.17 0.53
N ASN A 357 18.61 -6.13 1.33
CA ASN A 357 17.89 -7.40 1.52
C ASN A 357 16.52 -7.20 2.18
N HIS A 358 16.42 -6.26 3.13
CA HIS A 358 15.16 -5.91 3.77
C HIS A 358 14.16 -5.30 2.76
N TYR A 359 14.58 -4.30 1.97
CA TYR A 359 13.73 -3.70 0.93
C TYR A 359 13.24 -4.74 -0.10
N GLU A 360 14.11 -5.66 -0.52
CA GLU A 360 13.77 -6.76 -1.43
C GLU A 360 12.91 -7.88 -0.81
N ARG A 361 12.79 -7.91 0.52
CA ARG A 361 11.87 -8.83 1.21
C ARG A 361 10.52 -8.17 1.45
N ALA A 362 10.50 -6.85 1.65
CA ALA A 362 9.31 -6.06 1.94
C ALA A 362 8.52 -5.65 0.68
N HIS A 363 9.16 -5.63 -0.50
CA HIS A 363 8.49 -5.56 -1.80
C HIS A 363 7.65 -6.82 -2.06
#